data_AF-A0A1G3QS93-F1
#
_entry.id   AF-A0A1G3QS93-F1
#
_cell.length_a   1.000
_cell.length_b   1.000
_cell.length_c   1.000
_cell.angle_alpha   90.00
_cell.angle_beta   90.00
_cell.angle_gamma   90.00
#
_symmetry.space_group_name_H-M   'P 1'
#
loop_
_entity.id
_entity.type
_entity.pdbx_description
1 polymer ?
#
loop_
_entity_poly.entity_id
_entity_poly.type
_entity_poly.pdbx_seq_one_letter_code
_entity_poly.pdbx_strand_id
1 'polypeptide(L)'
;MRQSGQTFQINAYHSAKLKQVEEKKDKLKDIINTLAHLKYEKGTREGDYRLRDRLKDLVNETENNYRAIRELGGGKPGTAEDFGEFLTFYRDHYLDNFLLIDYLKRLKKEIADQARLDREYNMNNPGRSHERRKNLFVLDFERDLAEWEKTLSLKAVPLLNDFLIDANELALCRRMNAQIDRLVTADDVVTVSGAIYDDFKKSVARFVEMYVKIRKQFLSEKDIRDLVNQALEEMGFKNIILRSKNVNQLRFNVILDEIIKEYGLENLAQKFMPAGARAVGAPAEKEGDNLTRIKEMGTIMEDLCFLENIPQTGPGEKDGVEAGLANRENERYLFYTPGTFDVSLRYIAEYLRDALIFVIDWLLKEMQKNPEFTETLEPIGESVVQVNKFIEMYKRGLEIAAMKSNRSESKVLSQEKHYISKNMAMDLIQTITAISKSVQQALIDSSYNAASLAGKGSVLLKKIKIIQDSFNNSFVKITKGLSTIDTV
;
A
#
# COMPACT_ATOMS: atom_id res chain seq x y z
N MET A 1 -51.19 -19.86 -11.92
CA MET A 1 -49.92 -19.89 -11.18
C MET A 1 -48.76 -19.75 -12.17
N ARG A 2 -48.26 -18.52 -12.39
CA ARG A 2 -47.05 -18.28 -13.18
C ARG A 2 -45.88 -18.17 -12.19
N GLN A 3 -45.33 -19.30 -11.75
CA GLN A 3 -43.97 -19.34 -11.21
C GLN A 3 -43.02 -19.15 -12.40
N SER A 4 -42.92 -17.91 -12.88
CA SER A 4 -42.23 -17.54 -14.11
C SER A 4 -40.72 -17.45 -13.88
N GLY A 5 -39.91 -17.58 -14.94
CA GLY A 5 -38.45 -17.78 -14.90
C GLY A 5 -37.58 -16.81 -14.06
N GLN A 6 -38.15 -15.82 -13.38
CA GLN A 6 -37.47 -14.94 -12.44
C GLN A 6 -37.12 -15.65 -11.11
N THR A 7 -38.04 -16.46 -10.55
CA THR A 7 -37.73 -17.28 -9.37
C THR A 7 -36.65 -18.31 -9.67
N PHE A 8 -36.60 -18.79 -10.93
CA PHE A 8 -35.54 -19.67 -11.42
C PHE A 8 -34.17 -18.96 -11.46
N GLN A 9 -34.11 -17.71 -11.93
CA GLN A 9 -32.88 -16.92 -11.97
C GLN A 9 -32.33 -16.59 -10.57
N ILE A 10 -33.20 -16.20 -9.63
CA ILE A 10 -32.80 -15.93 -8.24
C ILE A 10 -32.24 -17.19 -7.56
N ASN A 11 -32.92 -18.33 -7.73
CA ASN A 11 -32.48 -19.61 -7.16
C ASN A 11 -31.17 -20.11 -7.81
N ALA A 12 -30.99 -19.87 -9.10
CA ALA A 12 -29.75 -20.21 -9.81
C ALA A 12 -28.56 -19.35 -9.32
N TYR A 13 -28.75 -18.03 -9.19
CA TYR A 13 -27.75 -17.13 -8.60
C TYR A 13 -27.38 -17.57 -7.17
N HIS A 14 -28.39 -17.78 -6.32
CA HIS A 14 -28.19 -18.20 -4.93
C HIS A 14 -27.37 -19.49 -4.84
N SER A 15 -27.72 -20.50 -5.64
CA SER A 15 -27.02 -21.80 -5.66
C SER A 15 -25.58 -21.67 -6.17
N ALA A 16 -25.35 -20.89 -7.24
CA ALA A 16 -24.02 -20.66 -7.79
C ALA A 16 -23.12 -19.91 -6.80
N LYS A 17 -23.66 -18.87 -6.16
CA LYS A 17 -22.94 -18.08 -5.17
C LYS A 17 -22.64 -18.87 -3.89
N LEU A 18 -23.57 -19.72 -3.45
CA LEU A 18 -23.34 -20.63 -2.32
C LEU A 18 -22.16 -21.59 -2.58
N LYS A 19 -22.05 -22.14 -3.79
CA LYS A 19 -20.91 -22.98 -4.16
C LYS A 19 -19.58 -22.22 -4.10
N GLN A 20 -19.54 -20.98 -4.59
CA GLN A 20 -18.34 -20.13 -4.51
C GLN A 20 -17.93 -19.84 -3.06
N VAL A 21 -18.92 -19.60 -2.19
CA VAL A 21 -18.71 -19.39 -0.75
C VAL A 21 -18.12 -20.64 -0.11
N GLU A 22 -18.66 -21.84 -0.36
CA GLU A 22 -18.10 -23.08 0.20
C GLU A 22 -16.66 -23.33 -0.29
N GLU A 23 -16.35 -23.09 -1.57
CA GLU A 23 -14.99 -23.22 -2.10
C GLU A 23 -13.99 -22.26 -1.43
N LYS A 24 -14.42 -21.01 -1.16
CA LYS A 24 -13.59 -20.03 -0.44
C LYS A 24 -13.46 -20.39 1.04
N LYS A 25 -14.54 -20.86 1.66
CA LYS A 25 -14.56 -21.31 3.07
C LYS A 25 -13.56 -22.41 3.33
N ASP A 26 -13.50 -23.44 2.49
CA ASP A 26 -12.54 -24.54 2.68
C ASP A 26 -11.09 -24.06 2.52
N LYS A 27 -10.81 -23.20 1.53
CA LYS A 27 -9.49 -22.56 1.40
C LYS A 27 -9.13 -21.71 2.61
N LEU A 28 -10.08 -20.94 3.14
CA LEU A 28 -9.89 -20.12 4.36
C LEU A 28 -9.58 -20.99 5.57
N LYS A 29 -10.32 -22.09 5.75
CA LYS A 29 -10.11 -23.05 6.83
C LYS A 29 -8.71 -23.62 6.80
N ASP A 30 -8.21 -24.02 5.63
CA ASP A 30 -6.86 -24.57 5.49
C ASP A 30 -5.78 -23.54 5.86
N ILE A 31 -5.93 -22.31 5.38
CA ILE A 31 -4.99 -21.22 5.66
C ILE A 31 -5.02 -20.86 7.15
N ILE A 32 -6.19 -20.68 7.75
CA ILE A 32 -6.31 -20.29 9.16
C ILE A 32 -5.88 -21.43 10.08
N ASN A 33 -6.20 -22.68 9.73
CA ASN A 33 -5.68 -23.84 10.43
C ASN A 33 -4.15 -23.81 10.43
N THR A 34 -3.51 -23.54 9.29
CA THR A 34 -2.05 -23.38 9.22
C THR A 34 -1.54 -22.26 10.14
N LEU A 35 -2.22 -21.12 10.17
CA LEU A 35 -1.88 -20.00 11.06
C LEU A 35 -2.01 -20.38 12.56
N ALA A 36 -2.95 -21.25 12.93
CA ALA A 36 -3.13 -21.69 14.31
C ALA A 36 -1.97 -22.56 14.84
N HIS A 37 -1.10 -23.09 13.97
CA HIS A 37 0.02 -23.94 14.35
C HIS A 37 1.29 -23.18 14.76
N LEU A 38 1.23 -21.85 14.88
CA LEU A 38 2.36 -21.06 15.36
C LEU A 38 2.69 -21.43 16.81
N LYS A 39 3.92 -21.84 17.08
CA LYS A 39 4.34 -22.37 18.38
C LYS A 39 5.67 -21.77 18.86
N TYR A 40 5.78 -21.63 20.17
CA TYR A 40 7.02 -21.26 20.86
C TYR A 40 7.17 -22.07 22.14
N GLU A 41 7.82 -23.23 22.05
CA GLU A 41 7.88 -24.19 23.17
C GLU A 41 9.21 -24.15 23.95
N LYS A 42 10.26 -23.55 23.39
CA LYS A 42 11.63 -23.63 23.92
C LYS A 42 12.00 -22.37 24.71
N GLY A 43 12.53 -22.56 25.91
CA GLY A 43 13.00 -21.47 26.77
C GLY A 43 12.43 -21.56 28.20
N THR A 44 13.27 -21.22 29.19
CA THR A 44 12.96 -21.26 30.63
C THR A 44 13.09 -19.90 31.32
N ARG A 45 13.38 -18.83 30.55
CA ARG A 45 13.50 -17.47 31.09
C ARG A 45 12.12 -16.88 31.32
N GLU A 46 12.02 -15.91 32.23
CA GLU A 46 10.78 -15.17 32.50
C GLU A 46 10.19 -14.56 31.21
N GLY A 47 11.05 -14.02 30.34
CA GLY A 47 10.64 -13.52 29.02
C GLY A 47 10.02 -14.62 28.13
N ASP A 48 10.57 -15.84 28.14
CA ASP A 48 10.03 -16.93 27.34
C ASP A 48 8.61 -17.31 27.80
N TYR A 49 8.29 -17.20 29.10
CA TYR A 49 6.93 -17.37 29.62
C TYR A 49 5.98 -16.28 29.12
N ARG A 50 6.40 -15.01 29.14
CA ARG A 50 5.59 -13.90 28.62
C ARG A 50 5.33 -14.02 27.12
N LEU A 51 6.32 -14.47 26.33
CA LEU A 51 6.13 -14.76 24.91
C LEU A 51 5.10 -15.86 24.68
N ARG A 52 5.15 -16.94 25.48
CA ARG A 52 4.14 -18.01 25.41
C ARG A 52 2.73 -17.51 25.71
N ASP A 53 2.57 -16.67 26.71
CA ASP A 53 1.27 -16.09 27.05
C ASP A 53 0.74 -15.20 25.93
N ARG A 54 1.58 -14.32 25.36
CA ARG A 54 1.20 -13.48 24.21
C ARG A 54 0.90 -14.27 22.95
N LEU A 55 1.65 -15.33 22.70
CA LEU A 55 1.40 -16.24 21.58
C LEU A 55 0.08 -16.97 21.78
N LYS A 56 -0.25 -17.39 23.00
CA LYS A 56 -1.51 -18.06 23.32
C LYS A 56 -2.71 -17.18 22.98
N ASP A 57 -2.67 -15.88 23.27
CA ASP A 57 -3.73 -14.94 22.88
C ASP A 57 -3.92 -14.91 21.35
N LEU A 58 -2.82 -14.85 20.59
CA LEU A 58 -2.84 -14.84 19.12
C LEU A 58 -3.38 -16.16 18.53
N VAL A 59 -2.94 -17.29 19.07
CA VAL A 59 -3.38 -18.63 18.63
C VAL A 59 -4.85 -18.83 18.96
N ASN A 60 -5.30 -18.48 20.17
CA ASN A 60 -6.70 -18.57 20.57
C ASN A 60 -7.61 -17.76 19.64
N GLU A 61 -7.22 -16.53 19.28
CA GLU A 61 -8.01 -15.73 18.35
C GLU A 61 -8.01 -16.34 16.94
N THR A 62 -6.90 -16.95 16.51
CA THR A 62 -6.83 -17.67 15.24
C THR A 62 -7.75 -18.89 15.24
N GLU A 63 -7.80 -19.63 16.35
CA GLU A 63 -8.74 -20.74 16.54
C GLU A 63 -10.20 -20.28 16.57
N ASN A 64 -10.50 -19.15 17.21
CA ASN A 64 -11.85 -18.56 17.21
C ASN A 64 -12.30 -18.25 15.79
N ASN A 65 -11.43 -17.66 14.97
CA ASN A 65 -11.69 -17.41 13.55
C ASN A 65 -11.90 -18.73 12.78
N TYR A 66 -11.09 -19.75 13.04
CA TYR A 66 -11.28 -21.07 12.45
C TYR A 66 -12.65 -21.67 12.78
N ARG A 67 -13.07 -21.59 14.05
CA ARG A 67 -14.38 -22.09 14.52
C ARG A 67 -15.52 -21.34 13.84
N ALA A 68 -15.48 -20.01 13.83
CA ALA A 68 -16.51 -19.19 13.17
C ALA A 68 -16.69 -19.54 11.69
N ILE A 69 -15.59 -19.73 10.95
CA ILE A 69 -15.65 -20.13 9.53
C ILE A 69 -16.13 -21.57 9.35
N ARG A 70 -15.75 -22.47 10.26
CA ARG A 70 -16.18 -23.86 10.23
C ARG A 70 -17.68 -24.00 10.51
N GLU A 71 -18.20 -23.24 11.46
CA GLU A 71 -19.60 -23.26 11.89
C GLU A 71 -20.53 -22.72 10.82
N LEU A 72 -20.06 -21.77 10.01
CA LEU A 72 -20.77 -21.31 8.82
C LEU A 72 -20.97 -22.49 7.84
N GLY A 73 -22.13 -23.14 7.88
CA GLY A 73 -22.45 -24.31 7.05
C GLY A 73 -22.38 -25.67 7.76
N GLY A 74 -22.46 -25.71 9.09
CA GLY A 74 -22.63 -26.92 9.89
C GLY A 74 -24.02 -27.56 9.78
N GLY A 75 -24.46 -27.92 8.56
CA GLY A 75 -25.46 -28.96 8.35
C GLY A 75 -26.94 -28.60 8.55
N LYS A 76 -27.52 -27.81 7.64
CA LYS A 76 -28.83 -27.98 6.96
C LYS A 76 -29.12 -26.77 6.05
N PRO A 77 -29.78 -26.94 4.90
CA PRO A 77 -30.22 -25.82 4.08
C PRO A 77 -31.37 -25.09 4.78
N GLY A 78 -31.06 -23.92 5.35
CA GLY A 78 -31.97 -23.09 6.13
C GLY A 78 -31.34 -22.82 7.49
N THR A 79 -30.56 -21.74 7.60
CA THR A 79 -30.97 -20.60 8.45
C THR A 79 -30.42 -19.29 7.84
N ALA A 80 -31.26 -18.27 7.74
CA ALA A 80 -30.84 -16.92 7.39
C ALA A 80 -30.08 -16.23 8.54
N GLU A 81 -30.19 -16.81 9.75
CA GLU A 81 -29.52 -16.40 10.98
C GLU A 81 -28.01 -16.66 10.90
N ASP A 82 -27.56 -17.80 10.36
CA ASP A 82 -26.13 -18.17 10.31
C ASP A 82 -25.24 -17.16 9.59
N PHE A 83 -25.66 -16.66 8.42
CA PHE A 83 -24.88 -15.64 7.70
C PHE A 83 -24.94 -14.28 8.39
N GLY A 84 -26.06 -13.94 9.04
CA GLY A 84 -26.21 -12.69 9.79
C GLY A 84 -25.35 -12.67 11.06
N GLU A 85 -25.38 -13.75 11.83
CA GLU A 85 -24.55 -13.95 13.03
C GLU A 85 -23.07 -14.03 12.67
N PHE A 86 -22.73 -14.75 11.60
CA PHE A 86 -21.36 -14.80 11.06
C PHE A 86 -20.82 -13.42 10.66
N LEU A 87 -21.62 -12.63 9.93
CA LEU A 87 -21.24 -11.26 9.57
C LEU A 87 -21.17 -10.35 10.79
N THR A 88 -21.96 -10.60 11.84
CA THR A 88 -21.91 -9.86 13.11
C THR A 88 -20.62 -10.18 13.88
N PHE A 89 -20.24 -11.46 13.96
CA PHE A 89 -18.96 -11.88 14.54
C PHE A 89 -17.79 -11.17 13.86
N TYR A 90 -17.72 -11.20 12.53
CA TYR A 90 -16.65 -10.53 11.79
C TYR A 90 -16.73 -9.00 11.87
N ARG A 91 -17.91 -8.42 12.02
CA ARG A 91 -18.05 -6.99 12.31
C ARG A 91 -17.31 -6.64 13.60
N ASP A 92 -17.57 -7.38 14.67
CA ASP A 92 -17.10 -7.02 16.01
C ASP A 92 -15.61 -7.41 16.24
N HIS A 93 -15.15 -8.52 15.65
CA HIS A 93 -13.80 -9.08 15.84
C HIS A 93 -12.76 -8.74 14.77
N TYR A 94 -13.18 -8.18 13.63
CA TYR A 94 -12.29 -7.93 12.49
C TYR A 94 -12.52 -6.58 11.80
N LEU A 95 -13.76 -6.24 11.46
CA LEU A 95 -14.06 -5.04 10.67
C LEU A 95 -13.95 -3.77 11.50
N ASP A 96 -14.55 -3.77 12.70
CA ASP A 96 -14.49 -2.63 13.62
C ASP A 96 -13.20 -2.65 14.46
N ASN A 97 -12.72 -3.83 14.86
CA ASN A 97 -11.45 -4.01 15.58
C ASN A 97 -10.65 -5.17 14.96
N PHE A 98 -9.42 -4.96 14.48
CA PHE A 98 -8.63 -6.08 13.93
C PHE A 98 -7.78 -6.76 15.01
N LEU A 99 -8.42 -7.61 15.82
CA LEU A 99 -7.81 -8.20 17.03
C LEU A 99 -6.52 -9.00 16.76
N LEU A 100 -6.45 -9.77 15.67
CA LEU A 100 -5.24 -10.52 15.31
C LEU A 100 -4.02 -9.62 15.09
N ILE A 101 -4.19 -8.45 14.46
CA ILE A 101 -3.10 -7.49 14.29
C ILE A 101 -2.68 -6.90 15.64
N ASP A 102 -3.64 -6.63 16.53
CA ASP A 102 -3.32 -6.08 17.84
C ASP A 102 -2.58 -7.09 18.72
N TYR A 103 -2.96 -8.37 18.70
CA TYR A 103 -2.21 -9.44 19.34
C TYR A 103 -0.82 -9.60 18.73
N LEU A 104 -0.69 -9.54 17.40
CA LEU A 104 0.60 -9.57 16.71
C LEU A 104 1.51 -8.40 17.13
N LYS A 105 0.97 -7.18 17.23
CA LYS A 105 1.72 -6.00 17.70
C LYS A 105 2.21 -6.18 19.14
N ARG A 106 1.36 -6.71 20.02
CA ARG A 106 1.73 -7.01 21.43
C ARG A 106 2.85 -8.05 21.50
N LEU A 107 2.77 -9.10 20.68
CA LEU A 107 3.80 -10.14 20.60
C LEU A 107 5.14 -9.58 20.10
N LYS A 108 5.14 -8.80 19.01
CA LYS A 108 6.35 -8.14 18.49
C LYS A 108 6.96 -7.17 19.50
N LYS A 109 6.14 -6.44 20.24
CA LYS A 109 6.60 -5.54 21.31
C LYS A 109 7.31 -6.33 22.41
N GLU A 110 6.76 -7.46 22.84
CA GLU A 110 7.38 -8.32 23.86
C GLU A 110 8.75 -8.86 23.39
N ILE A 111 8.87 -9.27 22.12
CA ILE A 111 10.14 -9.69 21.52
C ILE A 111 11.17 -8.54 21.57
N ALA A 112 10.77 -7.33 21.18
CA ALA A 112 11.64 -6.16 21.20
C ALA A 112 12.05 -5.76 22.63
N ASP A 113 11.13 -5.84 23.59
CA ASP A 113 11.40 -5.54 25.00
C ASP A 113 12.42 -6.53 25.58
N GLN A 114 12.35 -7.81 25.23
CA GLN A 114 13.35 -8.80 25.63
C GLN A 114 14.72 -8.53 25.02
N ALA A 115 14.77 -8.19 23.73
CA ALA A 115 16.02 -7.81 23.07
C ALA A 115 16.65 -6.57 23.72
N ARG A 116 15.83 -5.61 24.18
CA ARG A 116 16.30 -4.43 24.92
C ARG A 116 16.85 -4.81 26.30
N LEU A 117 16.11 -5.59 27.08
CA LEU A 117 16.54 -6.06 28.41
C LEU A 117 17.84 -6.86 28.35
N ASP A 118 18.02 -7.70 27.32
CA ASP A 118 19.25 -8.46 27.13
C ASP A 118 20.44 -7.55 26.77
N ARG A 119 20.24 -6.48 25.98
CA ARG A 119 21.28 -5.47 25.71
C ARG A 119 21.65 -4.69 26.97
N GLU A 120 20.66 -4.21 27.72
CA GLU A 120 20.86 -3.47 28.98
C GLU A 120 21.63 -4.33 30.00
N TYR A 121 21.26 -5.61 30.14
CA TYR A 121 21.98 -6.54 31.02
C TYR A 121 23.45 -6.70 30.62
N ASN A 122 23.72 -6.87 29.32
CA ASN A 122 25.08 -7.02 28.79
C ASN A 122 25.91 -5.73 28.94
N MET A 123 25.30 -4.56 28.72
CA MET A 123 25.95 -3.24 28.92
C MET A 123 26.30 -2.97 30.39
N ASN A 124 25.44 -3.39 31.32
CA ASN A 124 25.64 -3.20 32.76
C ASN A 124 26.61 -4.22 33.38
N ASN A 125 26.99 -5.27 32.65
CA ASN A 125 27.90 -6.32 33.14
C ASN A 125 29.04 -6.62 32.13
N PRO A 126 29.82 -5.60 31.69
CA PRO A 126 30.89 -5.81 30.72
C PRO A 126 32.00 -6.67 31.33
N GLY A 127 32.35 -7.78 30.68
CA GLY A 127 33.48 -8.64 31.11
C GLY A 127 33.14 -9.80 32.05
N ARG A 128 31.87 -10.01 32.44
CA ARG A 128 31.48 -11.31 33.02
C ARG A 128 31.45 -12.36 31.90
N SER A 129 31.98 -13.55 32.15
CA SER A 129 32.01 -14.70 31.22
C SER A 129 30.62 -15.26 30.83
N HIS A 130 29.54 -14.54 31.14
CA HIS A 130 28.17 -14.82 30.76
C HIS A 130 27.60 -13.59 30.02
N GLU A 131 28.12 -13.30 28.83
CA GLU A 131 27.31 -12.57 27.85
C GLU A 131 26.02 -13.37 27.65
N ARG A 132 24.86 -12.71 27.80
CA ARG A 132 23.61 -13.34 27.40
C ARG A 132 23.66 -13.48 25.88
N ARG A 133 24.01 -14.68 25.41
CA ARG A 133 23.93 -15.05 23.99
C ARG A 133 22.49 -14.81 23.51
N LYS A 134 22.37 -14.30 22.28
CA LYS A 134 21.07 -14.17 21.59
C LYS A 134 20.32 -15.49 21.69
N ASN A 135 19.07 -15.44 22.11
CA ASN A 135 18.23 -16.63 22.20
C ASN A 135 17.90 -17.10 20.77
N LEU A 136 18.58 -18.16 20.31
CA LEU A 136 18.39 -18.73 18.97
C LEU A 136 16.93 -19.12 18.74
N PHE A 137 16.21 -19.55 19.79
CA PHE A 137 14.80 -19.92 19.69
C PHE A 137 13.90 -18.70 19.42
N VAL A 138 14.24 -17.53 19.96
CA VAL A 138 13.51 -16.28 19.66
C VAL A 138 13.77 -15.86 18.22
N LEU A 139 15.01 -16.00 17.71
CA LEU A 139 15.33 -15.68 16.32
C LEU A 139 14.59 -16.59 15.33
N ASP A 140 14.53 -17.90 15.60
CA ASP A 140 13.75 -18.84 14.79
C ASP A 140 12.25 -18.50 14.85
N PHE A 141 11.74 -18.15 16.03
CA PHE A 141 10.35 -17.74 16.20
C PHE A 141 10.02 -16.43 15.49
N GLU A 142 10.93 -15.45 15.45
CA GLU A 142 10.77 -14.21 14.68
C GLU A 142 10.64 -14.49 13.18
N ARG A 143 11.41 -15.45 12.65
CA ARG A 143 11.31 -15.89 11.26
C ARG A 143 9.94 -16.54 10.99
N ASP A 144 9.51 -17.43 11.87
CA ASP A 144 8.22 -18.12 11.74
C ASP A 144 7.05 -17.14 11.87
N LEU A 145 7.15 -16.15 12.76
CA LEU A 145 6.19 -15.07 12.93
C LEU A 145 6.12 -14.15 11.71
N ALA A 146 7.25 -13.89 11.04
CA ALA A 146 7.27 -13.11 9.81
C ALA A 146 6.58 -13.83 8.65
N GLU A 147 6.78 -15.14 8.49
CA GLU A 147 6.07 -15.93 7.47
C GLU A 147 4.57 -16.09 7.82
N TRP A 148 4.24 -16.16 9.12
CA TRP A 148 2.86 -16.12 9.61
C TRP A 148 2.16 -14.81 9.23
N GLU A 149 2.79 -13.66 9.49
CA GLU A 149 2.24 -12.35 9.16
C GLU A 149 2.07 -12.16 7.64
N LYS A 150 3.04 -12.65 6.87
CA LYS A 150 2.96 -12.65 5.41
C LYS A 150 1.80 -13.53 4.91
N THR A 151 1.58 -14.68 5.52
CA THR A 151 0.45 -15.56 5.19
C THR A 151 -0.88 -14.91 5.57
N LEU A 152 -0.95 -14.27 6.74
CA LEU A 152 -2.14 -13.52 7.17
C LEU A 152 -2.45 -12.38 6.19
N SER A 153 -1.48 -11.50 5.91
CA SER A 153 -1.67 -10.29 5.12
C SER A 153 -1.84 -10.52 3.62
N LEU A 154 -1.09 -11.48 3.04
CA LEU A 154 -1.09 -11.70 1.59
C LEU A 154 -2.06 -12.80 1.12
N LYS A 155 -2.52 -13.67 2.02
CA LYS A 155 -3.39 -14.79 1.67
C LYS A 155 -4.70 -14.78 2.46
N ALA A 156 -4.63 -14.83 3.80
CA ALA A 156 -5.82 -15.01 4.63
C ALA A 156 -6.77 -13.79 4.58
N VAL A 157 -6.24 -12.59 4.80
CA VAL A 157 -7.02 -11.33 4.82
C VAL A 157 -7.69 -11.02 3.47
N PRO A 158 -7.00 -11.09 2.32
CA PRO A 158 -7.65 -10.88 1.02
C PRO A 158 -8.76 -11.90 0.76
N LEU A 159 -8.48 -13.18 1.03
CA LEU A 159 -9.47 -14.24 0.84
C LEU A 159 -10.67 -14.08 1.79
N LEU A 160 -10.43 -13.67 3.05
CA LEU A 160 -11.47 -13.38 4.04
C LEU A 160 -12.36 -12.22 3.57
N ASN A 161 -11.79 -11.15 3.04
CA ASN A 161 -12.57 -10.03 2.52
C ASN A 161 -13.44 -10.46 1.34
N ASP A 162 -12.88 -11.21 0.39
CA ASP A 162 -13.64 -11.73 -0.76
C ASP A 162 -14.71 -12.75 -0.34
N PHE A 163 -14.48 -13.48 0.75
CA PHE A 163 -15.45 -14.40 1.34
C PHE A 163 -16.59 -13.65 2.04
N LEU A 164 -16.27 -12.63 2.82
CA LEU A 164 -17.26 -11.81 3.53
C LEU A 164 -18.16 -11.03 2.57
N ILE A 165 -17.63 -10.58 1.42
CA ILE A 165 -18.43 -9.93 0.37
C ILE A 165 -19.45 -10.92 -0.19
N ASP A 166 -19.03 -12.13 -0.55
CA ASP A 166 -19.93 -13.14 -1.06
C ASP A 166 -21.00 -13.56 -0.02
N ALA A 167 -20.61 -13.68 1.24
CA ALA A 167 -21.53 -13.94 2.35
C ALA A 167 -22.55 -12.81 2.52
N ASN A 168 -22.11 -11.55 2.38
CA ASN A 168 -22.98 -10.38 2.43
C ASN A 168 -23.97 -10.33 1.25
N GLU A 169 -23.54 -10.70 0.05
CA GLU A 169 -24.42 -10.84 -1.12
C GLU A 169 -25.45 -11.96 -0.94
N LEU A 170 -25.06 -13.12 -0.42
CA LEU A 170 -25.99 -14.20 -0.08
C LEU A 170 -27.01 -13.78 0.98
N ALA A 171 -26.55 -13.05 2.01
CA ALA A 171 -27.43 -12.51 3.04
C ALA A 171 -28.44 -11.51 2.47
N LEU A 172 -28.00 -10.61 1.56
CA LEU A 172 -28.90 -9.70 0.85
C LEU A 172 -29.91 -10.47 -0.02
N CYS A 173 -29.43 -11.40 -0.85
CA CYS A 173 -30.26 -12.19 -1.75
C CYS A 173 -31.37 -12.93 -0.99
N ARG A 174 -31.04 -13.55 0.16
CA ARG A 174 -32.03 -14.21 1.02
C ARG A 174 -33.04 -13.23 1.63
N ARG A 175 -32.58 -12.10 2.18
CA ARG A 175 -33.47 -11.05 2.74
C ARG A 175 -34.43 -10.53 1.67
N MET A 176 -33.92 -10.25 0.47
CA MET A 176 -34.73 -9.82 -0.67
C MET A 176 -35.73 -10.87 -1.09
N ASN A 177 -35.32 -12.13 -1.24
CA ASN A 177 -36.23 -13.21 -1.64
C ASN A 177 -37.38 -13.39 -0.64
N ALA A 178 -37.13 -13.20 0.67
CA ALA A 178 -38.16 -13.30 1.70
C ALA A 178 -39.16 -12.13 1.72
N GLN A 179 -38.84 -10.99 1.09
CA GLN A 179 -39.67 -9.80 1.13
C GLN A 179 -40.20 -9.35 -0.24
N ILE A 180 -39.63 -9.81 -1.35
CA ILE A 180 -39.94 -9.30 -2.69
C ILE A 180 -41.42 -9.48 -3.06
N ASP A 181 -42.03 -10.62 -2.72
CA ASP A 181 -43.44 -10.91 -2.99
C ASP A 181 -44.40 -10.07 -2.11
N ARG A 182 -43.91 -9.53 -1.00
CA ARG A 182 -44.65 -8.62 -0.12
C ARG A 182 -44.43 -7.16 -0.54
N LEU A 183 -43.24 -6.87 -1.05
CA LEU A 183 -42.85 -5.55 -1.57
C LEU A 183 -43.61 -5.23 -2.86
N VAL A 184 -43.76 -6.22 -3.75
CA VAL A 184 -44.55 -6.13 -4.98
C VAL A 184 -45.91 -6.74 -4.74
N THR A 185 -46.96 -5.91 -4.72
CA THR A 185 -48.34 -6.37 -4.51
C THR A 185 -48.83 -7.24 -5.67
N ALA A 186 -49.95 -7.95 -5.49
CA ALA A 186 -50.60 -8.74 -6.54
C ALA A 186 -50.94 -7.96 -7.83
N ASP A 187 -51.08 -6.63 -7.76
CA ASP A 187 -51.33 -5.76 -8.92
C ASP A 187 -50.05 -5.28 -9.66
N ASP A 188 -48.88 -5.87 -9.33
CA ASP A 188 -47.56 -5.49 -9.83
C ASP A 188 -47.16 -4.04 -9.47
N VAL A 189 -47.45 -3.62 -8.23
CA VAL A 189 -47.11 -2.30 -7.68
C VAL A 189 -46.12 -2.47 -6.54
N VAL A 190 -45.03 -1.70 -6.55
CA VAL A 190 -44.06 -1.67 -5.45
C VAL A 190 -44.61 -0.79 -4.33
N THR A 191 -44.64 -1.35 -3.12
CA THR A 191 -44.97 -0.61 -1.90
C THR A 191 -43.81 0.33 -1.56
N VAL A 192 -44.08 1.64 -1.53
CA VAL A 192 -43.08 2.70 -1.26
C VAL A 192 -43.28 3.39 0.10
N SER A 193 -44.00 2.73 1.02
CA SER A 193 -44.25 3.23 2.37
C SER A 193 -44.68 2.10 3.32
N GLY A 194 -44.43 2.26 4.63
CA GLY A 194 -44.82 1.29 5.66
C GLY A 194 -43.77 0.20 5.91
N ALA A 195 -44.09 -0.72 6.82
CA ALA A 195 -43.12 -1.65 7.41
C ALA A 195 -42.35 -2.51 6.37
N ILE A 196 -43.02 -2.97 5.32
CA ILE A 196 -42.39 -3.79 4.26
C ILE A 196 -41.36 -2.98 3.47
N TYR A 197 -41.66 -1.71 3.19
CA TYR A 197 -40.73 -0.81 2.53
C TYR A 197 -39.53 -0.49 3.43
N ASP A 198 -39.77 -0.28 4.72
CA ASP A 198 -38.69 -0.04 5.69
C ASP A 198 -37.77 -1.25 5.84
N ASP A 199 -38.30 -2.48 5.81
CA ASP A 199 -37.50 -3.71 5.85
C ASP A 199 -36.65 -3.90 4.58
N PHE A 200 -37.18 -3.50 3.42
CA PHE A 200 -36.41 -3.41 2.18
C PHE A 200 -35.25 -2.41 2.31
N LYS A 201 -35.52 -1.19 2.79
CA LYS A 201 -34.50 -0.16 3.01
C LYS A 201 -33.41 -0.65 3.97
N LYS A 202 -33.78 -1.24 5.12
CA LYS A 202 -32.83 -1.82 6.09
C LYS A 202 -31.97 -2.92 5.46
N SER A 203 -32.54 -3.76 4.60
CA SER A 203 -31.82 -4.86 3.96
C SER A 203 -30.72 -4.38 3.03
N VAL A 204 -31.02 -3.34 2.24
CA VAL A 204 -30.06 -2.66 1.36
C VAL A 204 -29.02 -1.91 2.17
N ALA A 205 -29.44 -1.14 3.18
CA ALA A 205 -28.53 -0.38 4.04
C ALA A 205 -27.50 -1.28 4.74
N ARG A 206 -27.94 -2.41 5.31
CA ARG A 206 -27.04 -3.40 5.94
C ARG A 206 -26.03 -3.99 4.94
N PHE A 207 -26.46 -4.24 3.71
CA PHE A 207 -25.57 -4.73 2.67
C PHE A 207 -24.46 -3.72 2.36
N VAL A 208 -24.83 -2.45 2.17
CA VAL A 208 -23.87 -1.37 1.89
C VAL A 208 -22.96 -1.13 3.09
N GLU A 209 -23.49 -1.06 4.31
CA GLU A 209 -22.69 -0.87 5.54
C GLU A 209 -21.59 -1.93 5.63
N MET A 210 -21.97 -3.20 5.46
CA MET A 210 -21.05 -4.32 5.51
C MET A 210 -20.02 -4.26 4.38
N TYR A 211 -20.45 -3.93 3.16
CA TYR A 211 -19.54 -3.79 2.02
C TYR A 211 -18.49 -2.70 2.25
N VAL A 212 -18.90 -1.52 2.72
CA VAL A 212 -18.02 -0.39 3.05
C VAL A 212 -17.02 -0.82 4.14
N LYS A 213 -17.48 -1.50 5.19
CA LYS A 213 -16.63 -1.99 6.28
C LYS A 213 -15.63 -3.05 5.83
N ILE A 214 -16.02 -3.98 4.95
CA ILE A 214 -15.12 -5.02 4.41
C ILE A 214 -14.06 -4.41 3.49
N ARG A 215 -14.47 -3.55 2.56
CA ARG A 215 -13.56 -2.92 1.59
C ARG A 215 -12.69 -1.83 2.21
N LYS A 216 -13.13 -1.23 3.33
CA LYS A 216 -12.47 -0.08 4.00
C LYS A 216 -12.12 1.03 2.99
N GLN A 217 -13.03 1.29 2.07
CA GLN A 217 -12.85 2.23 0.97
C GLN A 217 -13.94 3.31 1.03
N PHE A 218 -13.55 4.55 0.72
CA PHE A 218 -14.51 5.60 0.43
C PHE A 218 -15.36 5.24 -0.80
N LEU A 219 -16.67 5.45 -0.68
CA LEU A 219 -17.64 5.34 -1.76
C LEU A 219 -18.46 6.63 -1.77
N SER A 220 -18.55 7.28 -2.92
CA SER A 220 -19.47 8.41 -3.12
C SER A 220 -20.93 7.92 -3.15
N GLU A 221 -21.90 8.82 -3.04
CA GLU A 221 -23.33 8.45 -3.20
C GLU A 221 -23.59 7.72 -4.53
N LYS A 222 -22.90 8.16 -5.60
CA LYS A 222 -22.97 7.51 -6.91
C LYS A 222 -22.44 6.08 -6.86
N ASP A 223 -21.27 5.86 -6.25
CA ASP A 223 -20.67 4.53 -6.15
C ASP A 223 -21.53 3.58 -5.31
N ILE A 224 -22.13 4.07 -4.22
CA ILE A 224 -23.08 3.30 -3.41
C ILE A 224 -24.31 2.91 -4.25
N ARG A 225 -24.84 3.86 -5.03
CA ARG A 225 -25.98 3.60 -5.91
C ARG A 225 -25.65 2.57 -6.98
N ASP A 226 -24.48 2.67 -7.60
CA ASP A 226 -24.01 1.75 -8.63
C ASP A 226 -23.77 0.35 -8.06
N LEU A 227 -23.18 0.26 -6.86
CA LEU A 227 -23.01 -0.99 -6.10
C LEU A 227 -24.34 -1.70 -5.86
N VAL A 228 -25.35 -0.98 -5.34
CA VAL A 228 -26.67 -1.58 -5.06
C VAL A 228 -27.37 -1.97 -6.36
N ASN A 229 -27.30 -1.13 -7.40
CA ASN A 229 -27.85 -1.44 -8.71
C ASN A 229 -27.26 -2.73 -9.28
N GLN A 230 -25.93 -2.85 -9.27
CA GLN A 230 -25.23 -4.03 -9.78
C GLN A 230 -25.61 -5.28 -8.98
N ALA A 231 -25.56 -5.22 -7.65
CA ALA A 231 -25.88 -6.36 -6.80
C ALA A 231 -27.32 -6.86 -7.03
N LEU A 232 -28.30 -5.94 -7.09
CA LEU A 232 -29.69 -6.31 -7.33
C LEU A 232 -29.97 -6.76 -8.77
N GLU A 233 -29.19 -6.29 -9.74
CA GLU A 233 -29.27 -6.72 -11.13
C GLU A 233 -28.75 -8.16 -11.29
N GLU A 234 -27.57 -8.45 -10.75
CA GLU A 234 -26.96 -9.78 -10.78
C GLU A 234 -27.83 -10.83 -10.07
N MET A 235 -28.47 -10.43 -8.96
CA MET A 235 -29.42 -11.29 -8.24
C MET A 235 -30.77 -11.45 -8.96
N GLY A 236 -31.08 -10.60 -9.95
CA GLY A 236 -32.36 -10.59 -10.68
C GLY A 236 -33.49 -9.76 -10.04
N PHE A 237 -33.29 -9.18 -8.86
CA PHE A 237 -34.31 -8.38 -8.16
C PHE A 237 -34.58 -7.02 -8.81
N LYS A 238 -33.55 -6.38 -9.39
CA LYS A 238 -33.73 -5.07 -10.07
C LYS A 238 -34.77 -5.15 -11.18
N ASN A 239 -34.72 -6.23 -11.98
CA ASN A 239 -35.68 -6.45 -13.07
C ASN A 239 -37.10 -6.71 -12.56
N ILE A 240 -37.27 -7.29 -11.37
CA ILE A 240 -38.59 -7.49 -10.75
C ILE A 240 -39.15 -6.12 -10.34
N ILE A 241 -38.35 -5.30 -9.66
CA ILE A 241 -38.75 -3.98 -9.15
C ILE A 241 -39.09 -3.03 -10.32
N LEU A 242 -38.26 -2.99 -11.37
CA LEU A 242 -38.45 -2.08 -12.51
C LEU A 242 -39.60 -2.47 -13.45
N ARG A 243 -40.11 -3.72 -13.34
CA ARG A 243 -41.30 -4.16 -14.10
C ARG A 243 -42.61 -3.74 -13.45
N SER A 244 -42.57 -3.33 -12.18
CA SER A 244 -43.75 -2.88 -11.46
C SER A 244 -44.25 -1.53 -11.99
N LYS A 245 -45.58 -1.35 -12.02
CA LYS A 245 -46.26 -0.24 -12.72
C LYS A 245 -45.88 1.16 -12.23
N ASN A 246 -45.42 1.29 -10.98
CA ASN A 246 -45.14 2.57 -10.34
C ASN A 246 -43.65 2.86 -10.12
N VAL A 247 -42.74 2.01 -10.60
CA VAL A 247 -41.30 2.20 -10.44
C VAL A 247 -40.59 2.09 -11.78
N ASN A 248 -40.02 3.22 -12.22
CA ASN A 248 -39.06 3.27 -13.31
C ASN A 248 -37.63 3.50 -12.75
N GLN A 249 -36.61 3.50 -13.61
CA GLN A 249 -35.21 3.67 -13.17
C GLN A 249 -34.99 4.97 -12.37
N LEU A 250 -35.66 6.06 -12.76
CA LEU A 250 -35.56 7.34 -12.06
C LEU A 250 -36.14 7.23 -10.65
N ARG A 251 -37.32 6.64 -10.51
CA ARG A 251 -37.96 6.42 -9.20
C ARG A 251 -37.16 5.45 -8.33
N PHE A 252 -36.57 4.42 -8.94
CA PHE A 252 -35.71 3.48 -8.24
C PHE A 252 -34.45 4.16 -7.68
N ASN A 253 -33.81 5.03 -8.47
CA ASN A 253 -32.68 5.82 -7.98
C ASN A 253 -33.09 6.75 -6.83
N VAL A 254 -34.29 7.35 -6.87
CA VAL A 254 -34.81 8.16 -5.74
C VAL A 254 -34.98 7.31 -4.47
N ILE A 255 -35.45 6.07 -4.58
CA ILE A 255 -35.53 5.14 -3.44
C ILE A 255 -34.14 4.83 -2.89
N LEU A 256 -33.14 4.62 -3.75
CA LEU A 256 -31.77 4.40 -3.30
C LEU A 256 -31.19 5.62 -2.59
N ASP A 257 -31.48 6.83 -3.08
CA ASP A 257 -31.04 8.08 -2.44
C ASP A 257 -31.69 8.29 -1.08
N GLU A 258 -32.95 7.90 -0.93
CA GLU A 258 -33.63 7.87 0.37
C GLU A 258 -32.89 6.95 1.35
N ILE A 259 -32.54 5.73 0.92
CA ILE A 259 -31.80 4.76 1.75
C ILE A 259 -30.42 5.31 2.15
N ILE A 260 -29.68 5.90 1.20
CA ILE A 260 -28.34 6.45 1.45
C ILE A 260 -28.40 7.53 2.53
N LYS A 261 -29.38 8.43 2.44
CA LYS A 261 -29.55 9.55 3.37
C LYS A 261 -30.07 9.10 4.74
N GLU A 262 -31.12 8.28 4.77
CA GLU A 262 -31.75 7.83 6.01
C GLU A 262 -30.79 7.04 6.90
N TYR A 263 -29.96 6.19 6.30
CA TYR A 263 -29.01 5.34 7.03
C TYR A 263 -27.61 5.97 7.15
N GLY A 264 -27.41 7.20 6.68
CA GLY A 264 -26.14 7.91 6.74
C GLY A 264 -24.97 7.14 6.11
N LEU A 265 -25.23 6.43 5.01
CA LEU A 265 -24.25 5.52 4.38
C LEU A 265 -23.05 6.28 3.81
N GLU A 266 -23.28 7.51 3.34
CA GLU A 266 -22.20 8.40 2.92
C GLU A 266 -21.30 8.78 4.10
N ASN A 267 -21.87 9.20 5.23
CA ASN A 267 -21.11 9.55 6.44
C ASN A 267 -20.27 8.36 6.95
N LEU A 268 -20.79 7.13 6.80
CA LEU A 268 -20.03 5.93 7.10
C LEU A 268 -18.87 5.74 6.12
N ALA A 269 -19.10 5.86 4.82
CA ALA A 269 -18.05 5.71 3.80
C ALA A 269 -16.97 6.81 3.92
N GLN A 270 -17.36 8.03 4.30
CA GLN A 270 -16.45 9.13 4.62
C GLN A 270 -15.52 8.80 5.80
N LYS A 271 -15.85 7.84 6.67
CA LYS A 271 -14.92 7.38 7.71
C LYS A 271 -13.68 6.70 7.14
N PHE A 272 -13.80 6.11 5.96
CA PHE A 272 -12.71 5.46 5.23
C PHE A 272 -12.13 6.34 4.12
N MET A 273 -12.52 7.62 4.11
CA MET A 273 -11.88 8.65 3.30
C MET A 273 -10.40 8.75 3.70
N PRO A 274 -9.47 8.71 2.73
CA PRO A 274 -8.04 8.92 3.01
C PRO A 274 -7.85 10.18 3.84
N ALA A 275 -6.88 10.17 4.75
CA ALA A 275 -6.67 11.27 5.72
C ALA A 275 -6.50 12.66 5.07
N GLY A 276 -6.16 12.73 3.77
CA GLY A 276 -6.08 13.96 2.99
C GLY A 276 -7.40 14.54 2.48
N ALA A 277 -8.49 13.75 2.42
CA ALA A 277 -9.75 14.18 1.79
C ALA A 277 -10.82 14.70 2.79
N ARG A 278 -10.70 14.41 4.10
CA ARG A 278 -11.60 15.01 5.11
C ARG A 278 -11.37 16.52 5.33
N ALA A 279 -10.25 17.07 4.84
CA ALA A 279 -9.92 18.48 4.95
C ALA A 279 -10.44 19.33 3.78
N VAL A 280 -11.01 18.72 2.73
CA VAL A 280 -11.39 19.44 1.51
C VAL A 280 -12.86 19.16 1.17
N GLY A 281 -13.73 20.00 1.72
CA GLY A 281 -15.07 20.17 1.16
C GLY A 281 -14.96 20.90 -0.18
N ALA A 282 -14.94 20.13 -1.28
CA ALA A 282 -15.14 20.50 -2.70
C ALA A 282 -14.13 21.51 -3.34
N PRO A 283 -13.97 21.59 -4.70
CA PRO A 283 -14.51 20.76 -5.79
C PRO A 283 -13.45 20.23 -6.80
N ALA A 284 -13.97 19.56 -7.83
CA ALA A 284 -13.35 18.93 -9.00
C ALA A 284 -12.38 19.77 -9.87
N GLU A 285 -11.12 19.98 -9.45
CA GLU A 285 -10.10 20.66 -10.29
C GLU A 285 -8.79 19.89 -10.56
N LYS A 286 -8.56 18.68 -10.01
CA LYS A 286 -7.23 18.03 -10.06
C LYS A 286 -6.87 17.17 -11.28
N GLU A 287 -7.69 17.09 -12.34
CA GLU A 287 -7.24 16.38 -13.55
C GLU A 287 -6.18 17.18 -14.35
N GLY A 288 -6.19 18.51 -14.30
CA GLY A 288 -5.23 19.36 -15.02
C GLY A 288 -3.82 19.41 -14.39
N ASP A 289 -3.74 19.28 -13.06
CA ASP A 289 -2.49 19.38 -12.29
C ASP A 289 -1.63 18.10 -12.43
N ASN A 290 -2.27 16.93 -12.47
CA ASN A 290 -1.57 15.65 -12.61
C ASN A 290 -0.91 15.47 -13.99
N LEU A 291 -1.58 15.91 -15.06
CA LEU A 291 -1.02 15.88 -16.42
C LEU A 291 0.21 16.78 -16.57
N THR A 292 0.25 17.90 -15.86
CA THR A 292 1.39 18.82 -15.87
C THR A 292 2.58 18.20 -15.14
N ARG A 293 2.35 17.62 -13.95
CA ARG A 293 3.38 16.87 -13.21
C ARG A 293 3.95 15.66 -13.97
N ILE A 294 3.10 14.88 -14.67
CA ILE A 294 3.57 13.75 -15.49
C ILE A 294 4.48 14.24 -16.63
N LYS A 295 4.16 15.37 -17.26
CA LYS A 295 5.00 15.97 -18.30
C LYS A 295 6.34 16.44 -17.73
N GLU A 296 6.33 17.12 -16.59
CA GLU A 296 7.54 17.59 -15.90
C GLU A 296 8.47 16.43 -15.51
N MET A 297 7.93 15.36 -14.92
CA MET A 297 8.70 14.15 -14.61
C MET A 297 9.24 13.46 -15.88
N GLY A 298 8.48 13.50 -16.98
CA GLY A 298 8.92 13.03 -18.30
C GLY A 298 10.15 13.78 -18.79
N THR A 299 10.17 15.11 -18.68
CA THR A 299 11.33 15.94 -19.02
C THR A 299 12.53 15.62 -18.14
N ILE A 300 12.34 15.49 -16.81
CA ILE A 300 13.43 15.10 -15.89
C ILE A 300 14.03 13.75 -16.27
N MET A 301 13.19 12.78 -16.64
CA MET A 301 13.62 11.46 -17.07
C MET A 301 14.46 11.52 -18.36
N GLU A 302 13.99 12.28 -19.36
CA GLU A 302 14.74 12.52 -20.60
C GLU A 302 16.09 13.18 -20.32
N ASP A 303 16.12 14.21 -19.47
CA ASP A 303 17.34 14.93 -19.11
C ASP A 303 18.35 14.03 -18.38
N LEU A 304 17.90 13.12 -17.49
CA LEU A 304 18.78 12.13 -16.86
C LEU A 304 19.37 11.14 -17.87
N CYS A 305 18.59 10.72 -18.87
CA CYS A 305 19.02 9.77 -19.89
C CYS A 305 19.94 10.41 -20.93
N PHE A 306 19.72 11.69 -21.23
CA PHE A 306 20.36 12.42 -22.32
C PHE A 306 21.04 13.71 -21.84
N LEU A 307 21.76 13.65 -20.71
CA LEU A 307 22.52 14.77 -20.12
C LEU A 307 23.38 15.53 -21.15
N GLU A 308 23.98 14.82 -22.10
CA GLU A 308 24.85 15.36 -23.15
C GLU A 308 24.10 16.20 -24.19
N ASN A 309 22.80 15.96 -24.37
CA ASN A 309 21.95 16.64 -25.35
C ASN A 309 21.32 17.92 -24.79
N ILE A 310 21.39 18.13 -23.47
CA ILE A 310 20.88 19.35 -22.85
C ILE A 310 21.75 20.52 -23.35
N PRO A 311 21.17 21.65 -23.82
CA PRO A 311 21.94 22.80 -24.31
C PRO A 311 22.95 23.28 -23.27
N GLN A 312 24.17 23.60 -23.69
CA GLN A 312 25.24 24.00 -22.76
C GLN A 312 24.74 25.05 -21.77
N THR A 313 24.90 24.73 -20.49
CA THR A 313 24.64 25.70 -19.43
C THR A 313 25.74 26.75 -19.53
N GLY A 314 25.36 27.98 -19.89
CA GLY A 314 26.31 29.09 -19.95
C GLY A 314 27.07 29.25 -18.62
N PRO A 315 28.23 29.95 -18.62
CA PRO A 315 29.01 30.17 -17.41
C PRO A 315 28.12 30.78 -16.33
N GLY A 316 28.00 30.10 -15.19
CA GLY A 316 27.13 30.54 -14.11
C GLY A 316 27.81 31.68 -13.35
N GLU A 317 27.11 32.81 -13.18
CA GLU A 317 27.62 34.03 -12.53
C GLU A 317 28.14 33.84 -11.08
N LYS A 318 27.95 32.65 -10.48
CA LYS A 318 28.28 32.36 -9.06
C LYS A 318 29.57 31.60 -8.81
N ASP A 319 30.20 30.98 -9.82
CA ASP A 319 31.45 30.23 -9.63
C ASP A 319 32.61 31.00 -10.25
N GLY A 320 33.21 31.91 -9.49
CA GLY A 320 34.26 32.81 -9.97
C GLY A 320 35.54 32.17 -10.55
N VAL A 321 35.62 30.83 -10.69
CA VAL A 321 36.73 30.11 -11.33
C VAL A 321 36.23 28.82 -12.01
N GLU A 322 35.98 28.87 -13.32
CA GLU A 322 35.55 27.70 -14.12
C GLU A 322 36.67 27.13 -15.01
N ALA A 323 37.82 27.79 -15.12
CA ALA A 323 38.90 27.41 -16.02
C ALA A 323 40.30 27.56 -15.38
N GLY A 324 41.24 26.72 -15.80
CA GLY A 324 42.62 26.74 -15.30
C GLY A 324 42.84 25.99 -13.99
N LEU A 325 41.87 25.16 -13.57
CA LEU A 325 41.90 24.39 -12.32
C LEU A 325 43.09 23.41 -12.26
N ALA A 326 43.62 22.99 -13.41
CA ALA A 326 44.80 22.13 -13.47
C ALA A 326 46.02 22.75 -12.73
N ASN A 327 46.10 24.09 -12.67
CA ASN A 327 47.22 24.81 -12.05
C ASN A 327 46.89 25.41 -10.68
N ARG A 328 45.67 25.23 -10.16
CA ARG A 328 45.19 25.85 -8.91
C ARG A 328 44.86 24.80 -7.86
N GLU A 329 45.89 24.28 -7.19
CA GLU A 329 45.76 23.16 -6.25
C GLU A 329 44.80 23.44 -5.08
N ASN A 330 44.75 24.69 -4.62
CA ASN A 330 43.91 25.09 -3.48
C ASN A 330 42.41 25.13 -3.81
N GLU A 331 42.06 25.33 -5.08
CA GLU A 331 40.68 25.55 -5.55
C GLU A 331 40.11 24.31 -6.27
N ARG A 332 40.96 23.39 -6.71
CA ARG A 332 40.57 22.20 -7.49
C ARG A 332 40.18 21.02 -6.61
N TYR A 333 39.28 20.19 -7.13
CA TYR A 333 38.87 18.90 -6.62
C TYR A 333 38.98 17.85 -7.73
N LEU A 334 39.55 16.67 -7.45
CA LEU A 334 39.71 15.60 -8.43
C LEU A 334 38.35 14.95 -8.72
N PHE A 335 37.75 15.27 -9.86
CA PHE A 335 36.41 14.80 -10.19
C PHE A 335 36.39 13.34 -10.63
N TYR A 336 37.33 12.95 -11.49
CA TYR A 336 37.60 11.57 -11.90
C TYR A 336 38.91 11.46 -12.69
N THR A 337 39.37 10.22 -12.88
CA THR A 337 40.47 9.86 -13.79
C THR A 337 39.91 8.83 -14.79
N PRO A 338 39.93 9.08 -16.11
CA PRO A 338 39.45 8.11 -17.10
C PRO A 338 40.27 6.81 -17.04
N GLY A 339 39.59 5.66 -17.15
CA GLY A 339 40.24 4.35 -17.19
C GLY A 339 40.70 3.81 -15.83
N THR A 340 40.43 4.49 -14.72
CA THR A 340 40.68 3.98 -13.36
C THR A 340 39.40 3.43 -12.73
N PHE A 341 39.52 2.38 -11.92
CA PHE A 341 38.42 1.82 -11.13
C PHE A 341 38.22 2.53 -9.77
N ASP A 342 38.91 3.66 -9.56
CA ASP A 342 38.85 4.42 -8.31
C ASP A 342 37.46 5.04 -8.13
N VAL A 343 36.93 4.97 -6.91
CA VAL A 343 35.66 5.57 -6.54
C VAL A 343 35.82 7.09 -6.58
N SER A 344 35.23 7.72 -7.58
CA SER A 344 35.29 9.17 -7.82
C SER A 344 33.92 9.81 -7.64
N LEU A 345 33.88 11.14 -7.45
CA LEU A 345 32.62 11.86 -7.31
C LEU A 345 31.75 11.74 -8.57
N ARG A 346 32.37 11.70 -9.76
CA ARG A 346 31.66 11.39 -11.00
C ARG A 346 30.97 10.03 -10.95
N TYR A 347 31.70 8.99 -10.52
CA TYR A 347 31.15 7.64 -10.46
C TYR A 347 30.00 7.51 -9.44
N ILE A 348 30.07 8.24 -8.32
CA ILE A 348 28.97 8.34 -7.35
C ILE A 348 27.76 9.06 -7.97
N ALA A 349 27.99 10.14 -8.70
CA ALA A 349 26.92 10.85 -9.40
C ALA A 349 26.27 9.98 -10.49
N GLU A 350 27.03 9.17 -11.22
CA GLU A 350 26.50 8.17 -12.17
C GLU A 350 25.62 7.13 -11.48
N TYR A 351 26.05 6.60 -10.32
CA TYR A 351 25.20 5.70 -9.51
C TYR A 351 23.88 6.32 -9.09
N LEU A 352 23.90 7.59 -8.64
CA LEU A 352 22.68 8.29 -8.29
C LEU A 352 21.81 8.50 -9.53
N ARG A 353 22.38 8.92 -10.66
CA ARG A 353 21.67 9.12 -11.93
C ARG A 353 20.94 7.85 -12.34
N ASP A 354 21.63 6.71 -12.38
CA ASP A 354 21.03 5.44 -12.81
C ASP A 354 19.95 4.96 -11.83
N ALA A 355 20.14 5.20 -10.52
CA ALA A 355 19.11 4.90 -9.51
C ALA A 355 17.86 5.79 -9.69
N LEU A 356 18.03 7.08 -9.98
CA LEU A 356 16.94 8.02 -10.23
C LEU A 356 16.18 7.68 -11.52
N ILE A 357 16.88 7.33 -12.61
CA ILE A 357 16.26 6.85 -13.86
C ILE A 357 15.34 5.67 -13.57
N PHE A 358 15.80 4.69 -12.78
CA PHE A 358 15.00 3.53 -12.44
C PHE A 358 13.75 3.88 -11.62
N VAL A 359 13.88 4.76 -10.63
CA VAL A 359 12.75 5.20 -9.78
C VAL A 359 11.72 6.01 -10.59
N ILE A 360 12.18 6.97 -11.39
CA ILE A 360 11.32 7.88 -12.16
C ILE A 360 10.63 7.16 -13.32
N ASP A 361 11.33 6.28 -14.04
CA ASP A 361 10.73 5.44 -15.10
C ASP A 361 9.58 4.59 -14.55
N TRP A 362 9.81 3.96 -13.39
CA TRP A 362 8.79 3.18 -12.73
C TRP A 362 7.61 4.06 -12.29
N LEU A 363 7.88 5.19 -11.64
CA LEU A 363 6.85 6.13 -11.17
C LEU A 363 5.95 6.62 -12.32
N LEU A 364 6.55 7.07 -13.42
CA LEU A 364 5.85 7.52 -14.62
C LEU A 364 4.95 6.42 -15.19
N LYS A 365 5.49 5.20 -15.37
CA LYS A 365 4.73 4.06 -15.88
C LYS A 365 3.59 3.66 -14.96
N GLU A 366 3.78 3.75 -13.64
CA GLU A 366 2.77 3.38 -12.66
C GLU A 366 1.65 4.43 -12.59
N MET A 367 1.98 5.72 -12.58
CA MET A 367 1.01 6.82 -12.60
C MET A 367 0.18 6.86 -13.88
N GLN A 368 0.79 6.57 -15.04
CA GLN A 368 0.06 6.49 -16.31
C GLN A 368 -0.86 5.27 -16.41
N LYS A 369 -0.43 4.11 -15.90
CA LYS A 369 -1.21 2.85 -15.97
C LYS A 369 -2.29 2.78 -14.91
N ASN A 370 -2.04 3.35 -13.73
CA ASN A 370 -2.93 3.31 -12.58
C ASN A 370 -3.04 4.72 -11.96
N PRO A 371 -3.77 5.65 -12.59
CA PRO A 371 -3.91 7.02 -12.10
C PRO A 371 -4.43 7.11 -10.66
N GLU A 372 -5.19 6.11 -10.20
CA GLU A 372 -5.69 6.04 -8.82
C GLU A 372 -4.59 5.96 -7.75
N PHE A 373 -3.36 5.59 -8.12
CA PHE A 373 -2.22 5.52 -7.19
C PHE A 373 -1.41 6.81 -7.12
N THR A 374 -1.76 7.83 -7.91
CA THR A 374 -1.03 9.11 -7.96
C THR A 374 -0.82 9.71 -6.57
N GLU A 375 -1.90 9.84 -5.78
CA GLU A 375 -1.80 10.43 -4.43
C GLU A 375 -0.95 9.56 -3.47
N THR A 376 -0.94 8.25 -3.67
CA THR A 376 -0.12 7.33 -2.86
C THR A 376 1.36 7.47 -3.16
N LEU A 377 1.68 7.77 -4.42
CA LEU A 377 3.04 7.93 -4.93
C LEU A 377 3.52 9.39 -4.91
N GLU A 378 2.68 10.34 -4.48
CA GLU A 378 2.99 11.76 -4.40
C GLU A 378 4.29 12.07 -3.65
N PRO A 379 4.61 11.45 -2.49
CA PRO A 379 5.89 11.68 -1.81
C PRO A 379 7.11 11.46 -2.72
N ILE A 380 7.06 10.44 -3.59
CA ILE A 380 8.14 10.15 -4.54
C ILE A 380 8.17 11.26 -5.60
N GLY A 381 7.02 11.65 -6.14
CA GLY A 381 6.92 12.76 -7.10
C GLY A 381 7.49 14.08 -6.57
N GLU A 382 7.20 14.43 -5.32
CA GLU A 382 7.74 15.64 -4.66
C GLU A 382 9.26 15.57 -4.47
N SER A 383 9.79 14.40 -4.14
CA SER A 383 11.25 14.19 -4.01
C SER A 383 11.99 14.33 -5.35
N VAL A 384 11.33 14.01 -6.46
CA VAL A 384 11.89 14.07 -7.82
C VAL A 384 12.06 15.50 -8.32
N VAL A 385 11.28 16.47 -7.82
CA VAL A 385 11.43 17.89 -8.21
C VAL A 385 12.83 18.43 -7.90
N GLN A 386 13.49 17.89 -6.86
CA GLN A 386 14.85 18.28 -6.46
C GLN A 386 15.93 17.76 -7.42
N VAL A 387 15.59 16.85 -8.34
CA VAL A 387 16.52 16.23 -9.30
C VAL A 387 17.01 17.22 -10.35
N ASN A 388 16.21 18.22 -10.71
CA ASN A 388 16.62 19.28 -11.66
C ASN A 388 17.92 19.96 -11.24
N LYS A 389 18.05 20.28 -9.94
CA LYS A 389 19.27 20.88 -9.40
C LYS A 389 20.47 19.94 -9.54
N PHE A 390 20.28 18.64 -9.33
CA PHE A 390 21.34 17.65 -9.55
C PHE A 390 21.76 17.56 -11.01
N ILE A 391 20.81 17.51 -11.95
CA ILE A 391 21.07 17.45 -13.40
C ILE A 391 21.92 18.66 -13.82
N GLU A 392 21.49 19.86 -13.45
CA GLU A 392 22.20 21.12 -13.76
C GLU A 392 23.64 21.09 -13.23
N MET A 393 23.80 20.77 -11.95
CA MET A 393 25.10 20.76 -11.29
C MET A 393 26.05 19.67 -11.82
N TYR A 394 25.51 18.47 -12.04
CA TYR A 394 26.30 17.35 -12.52
C TYR A 394 26.76 17.58 -13.96
N LYS A 395 25.85 18.06 -14.83
CA LYS A 395 26.18 18.42 -16.20
C LYS A 395 27.26 19.50 -16.26
N ARG A 396 27.11 20.57 -15.48
CA ARG A 396 28.11 21.64 -15.43
C ARG A 396 29.46 21.11 -14.93
N GLY A 397 29.46 20.20 -13.96
CA GLY A 397 30.66 19.48 -13.52
C GLY A 397 31.34 18.70 -14.66
N LEU A 398 30.56 18.00 -15.50
CA LEU A 398 31.07 17.30 -16.69
C LEU A 398 31.66 18.28 -17.72
N GLU A 399 30.98 19.41 -17.99
CA GLU A 399 31.43 20.44 -18.93
C GLU A 399 32.75 21.09 -18.47
N ILE A 400 32.85 21.48 -17.20
CA ILE A 400 34.05 22.08 -16.61
C ILE A 400 35.22 21.08 -16.61
N ALA A 401 34.97 19.85 -16.19
CA ALA A 401 35.98 18.80 -16.19
C ALA A 401 36.50 18.50 -17.61
N ALA A 402 35.64 18.62 -18.62
CA ALA A 402 36.00 18.44 -20.01
C ALA A 402 36.83 19.59 -20.60
N MET A 403 36.95 20.75 -19.95
CA MET A 403 37.80 21.85 -20.46
C MET A 403 39.28 21.49 -20.36
N LYS A 404 40.05 21.69 -21.45
CA LYS A 404 41.49 21.37 -21.49
C LYS A 404 42.30 22.02 -20.36
N SER A 405 41.94 23.24 -19.96
CA SER A 405 42.60 23.99 -18.88
C SER A 405 42.36 23.41 -17.48
N ASN A 406 41.40 22.50 -17.34
CA ASN A 406 41.03 21.81 -16.10
C ASN A 406 41.49 20.35 -16.09
N ARG A 407 42.35 19.96 -17.03
CA ARG A 407 42.93 18.62 -17.11
C ARG A 407 44.42 18.68 -16.81
N SER A 408 44.92 17.74 -16.01
CA SER A 408 46.37 17.58 -15.80
C SER A 408 46.82 16.18 -16.18
N GLU A 409 47.85 16.06 -16.99
CA GLU A 409 48.51 14.77 -17.21
C GLU A 409 49.40 14.43 -16.01
N SER A 410 49.18 13.26 -15.43
CA SER A 410 50.08 12.73 -14.40
C SER A 410 51.40 12.28 -15.03
N LYS A 411 52.52 12.89 -14.62
CA LYS A 411 53.88 12.59 -15.14
C LYS A 411 54.34 11.14 -14.93
N VAL A 412 53.69 10.38 -14.04
CA VAL A 412 54.15 9.05 -13.60
C VAL A 412 53.40 7.90 -14.29
N LEU A 413 52.19 8.13 -14.82
CA LEU A 413 51.34 7.07 -15.41
C LEU A 413 50.63 7.47 -16.71
N SER A 414 50.88 8.66 -17.26
CA SER A 414 50.19 9.21 -18.45
C SER A 414 48.66 9.21 -18.34
N GLN A 415 48.13 9.19 -17.12
CA GLN A 415 46.69 9.27 -16.86
C GLN A 415 46.26 10.73 -16.75
N GLU A 416 45.27 11.10 -17.55
CA GLU A 416 44.66 12.44 -17.55
C GLU A 416 43.75 12.57 -16.33
N LYS A 417 43.99 13.55 -15.46
CA LYS A 417 43.15 13.85 -14.30
C LYS A 417 42.23 15.02 -14.63
N HIS A 418 40.94 14.88 -14.32
CA HIS A 418 39.93 15.87 -14.63
C HIS A 418 39.45 16.54 -13.33
N TYR A 419 39.44 17.87 -13.28
CA TYR A 419 39.12 18.63 -12.07
C TYR A 419 37.85 19.48 -12.21
N ILE A 420 37.17 19.67 -11.08
CA ILE A 420 36.12 20.69 -10.86
C ILE A 420 36.52 21.58 -9.68
N SER A 421 35.79 22.66 -9.43
CA SER A 421 36.06 23.50 -8.25
C SER A 421 35.63 22.78 -6.97
N LYS A 422 36.29 23.06 -5.84
CA LYS A 422 35.91 22.51 -4.52
C LYS A 422 34.49 22.90 -4.11
N ASN A 423 34.06 24.12 -4.41
CA ASN A 423 32.70 24.58 -4.12
C ASN A 423 31.66 23.74 -4.87
N MET A 424 31.90 23.51 -6.17
CA MET A 424 31.04 22.66 -6.99
C MET A 424 31.02 21.21 -6.49
N ALA A 425 32.16 20.67 -6.06
CA ALA A 425 32.23 19.34 -5.47
C ALA A 425 31.40 19.25 -4.19
N MET A 426 31.54 20.23 -3.28
CA MET A 426 30.76 20.29 -2.03
C MET A 426 29.26 20.40 -2.31
N ASP A 427 28.85 21.27 -3.22
CA ASP A 427 27.44 21.45 -3.55
C ASP A 427 26.84 20.21 -4.23
N LEU A 428 27.63 19.52 -5.09
CA LEU A 428 27.23 18.26 -5.71
C LEU A 428 27.08 17.15 -4.65
N ILE A 429 28.02 17.05 -3.70
CA ILE A 429 27.94 16.09 -2.57
C ILE A 429 26.70 16.37 -1.70
N GLN A 430 26.43 17.63 -1.36
CA GLN A 430 25.25 18.02 -0.60
C GLN A 430 23.96 17.67 -1.34
N THR A 431 23.91 17.95 -2.65
CA THR A 431 22.74 17.65 -3.49
C THR A 431 22.51 16.14 -3.62
N ILE A 432 23.57 15.37 -3.87
CA ILE A 432 23.52 13.90 -3.90
C ILE A 432 22.99 13.36 -2.57
N THR A 433 23.50 13.86 -1.45
CA THR A 433 23.10 13.44 -0.10
C THR A 433 21.64 13.78 0.19
N ALA A 434 21.20 14.99 -0.15
CA ALA A 434 19.84 15.46 0.06
C ALA A 434 18.83 14.64 -0.74
N ILE A 435 19.06 14.45 -2.05
CA ILE A 435 18.19 13.64 -2.91
C ILE A 435 18.15 12.19 -2.45
N SER A 436 19.31 11.61 -2.13
CA SER A 436 19.41 10.23 -1.67
C SER A 436 18.58 9.96 -0.42
N LYS A 437 18.61 10.88 0.56
CA LYS A 437 17.78 10.79 1.77
C LYS A 437 16.30 11.06 1.48
N SER A 438 16.01 12.06 0.65
CA SER A 438 14.64 12.46 0.28
C SER A 438 13.91 11.32 -0.43
N VAL A 439 14.52 10.73 -1.46
CA VAL A 439 13.94 9.60 -2.21
C VAL A 439 13.80 8.37 -1.33
N GLN A 440 14.77 8.07 -0.46
CA GLN A 440 14.67 6.96 0.48
C GLN A 440 13.48 7.13 1.45
N GLN A 441 13.30 8.33 2.02
CA GLN A 441 12.18 8.63 2.89
C GLN A 441 10.85 8.62 2.12
N ALA A 442 10.80 9.18 0.92
CA ALA A 442 9.63 9.17 0.06
C ALA A 442 9.16 7.75 -0.30
N LEU A 443 10.10 6.83 -0.58
CA LEU A 443 9.78 5.42 -0.82
C LEU A 443 9.19 4.75 0.43
N ILE A 444 9.67 5.11 1.63
CA ILE A 444 9.10 4.66 2.90
C ILE A 444 7.69 5.22 3.09
N ASP A 445 7.49 6.52 2.89
CA ASP A 445 6.20 7.19 3.08
C ASP A 445 5.16 6.68 2.08
N SER A 446 5.53 6.52 0.81
CA SER A 446 4.67 5.87 -0.20
C SER A 446 4.39 4.41 0.11
N SER A 447 5.31 3.68 0.77
CA SER A 447 5.03 2.30 1.21
C SER A 447 3.99 2.27 2.33
N TYR A 448 4.01 3.23 3.27
CA TYR A 448 2.99 3.36 4.31
C TYR A 448 1.64 3.77 3.71
N ASN A 449 1.62 4.70 2.76
CA ASN A 449 0.42 5.10 2.04
C ASN A 449 -0.16 3.91 1.26
N ALA A 450 0.68 3.15 0.54
CA ALA A 450 0.25 1.97 -0.20
C ALA A 450 -0.24 0.84 0.72
N ALA A 451 0.38 0.67 1.89
CA ALA A 451 -0.06 -0.30 2.90
C ALA A 451 -1.42 0.10 3.51
N SER A 452 -1.77 1.39 3.50
CA SER A 452 -3.06 1.89 3.97
C SER A 452 -4.21 1.69 2.95
N LEU A 453 -3.88 1.41 1.68
CA LEU A 453 -4.87 1.12 0.63
C LEU A 453 -5.31 -0.35 0.67
N ALA A 454 -6.54 -0.61 1.11
CA ALA A 454 -7.12 -1.94 1.15
C ALA A 454 -7.23 -2.61 -0.24
N GLY A 455 -6.85 -3.89 -0.34
CA GLY A 455 -6.99 -4.73 -1.54
C GLY A 455 -5.99 -4.47 -2.67
N LYS A 456 -5.96 -3.25 -3.22
CA LYS A 456 -5.08 -2.85 -4.35
C LYS A 456 -3.64 -2.50 -3.92
N GLY A 457 -3.43 -2.15 -2.65
CA GLY A 457 -2.13 -1.78 -2.10
C GLY A 457 -1.10 -2.91 -2.10
N SER A 458 -1.51 -4.19 -2.13
CA SER A 458 -0.59 -5.33 -2.01
C SER A 458 0.38 -5.49 -3.19
N VAL A 459 -0.06 -5.19 -4.41
CA VAL A 459 0.79 -5.25 -5.62
C VAL A 459 1.66 -4.01 -5.70
N LEU A 460 1.10 -2.83 -5.43
CA LEU A 460 1.84 -1.57 -5.40
C LEU A 460 2.92 -1.60 -4.32
N LEU A 461 2.62 -2.12 -3.14
CA LEU A 461 3.57 -2.29 -2.03
C LEU A 461 4.72 -3.23 -2.40
N LYS A 462 4.45 -4.33 -3.11
CA LYS A 462 5.51 -5.22 -3.64
C LYS A 462 6.40 -4.49 -4.64
N LYS A 463 5.82 -3.69 -5.53
CA LYS A 463 6.57 -2.87 -6.49
C LYS A 463 7.44 -1.84 -5.75
N ILE A 464 6.85 -1.06 -4.84
CA ILE A 464 7.57 -0.09 -4.01
C ILE A 464 8.72 -0.76 -3.26
N LYS A 465 8.50 -1.95 -2.68
CA LYS A 465 9.56 -2.69 -1.99
C LYS A 465 10.72 -3.08 -2.91
N ILE A 466 10.46 -3.54 -4.14
CA ILE A 466 11.51 -3.85 -5.13
C ILE A 466 12.30 -2.58 -5.48
N ILE A 467 11.59 -1.48 -5.70
CA ILE A 467 12.22 -0.18 -5.98
C ILE A 467 13.07 0.28 -4.79
N GLN A 468 12.54 0.13 -3.57
CA GLN A 468 13.23 0.48 -2.32
C GLN A 468 14.48 -0.38 -2.10
N ASP A 469 14.41 -1.69 -2.31
CA ASP A 469 15.56 -2.58 -2.18
C ASP A 469 16.65 -2.23 -3.22
N SER A 470 16.24 -1.95 -4.46
CA SER A 470 17.15 -1.49 -5.53
C SER A 470 17.82 -0.15 -5.17
N PHE A 471 17.03 0.83 -4.74
CA PHE A 471 17.51 2.15 -4.38
C PHE A 471 18.40 2.12 -3.13
N ASN A 472 18.04 1.32 -2.11
CA ASN A 472 18.86 1.14 -0.91
C ASN A 472 20.24 0.55 -1.24
N ASN A 473 20.33 -0.38 -2.20
CA ASN A 473 21.62 -0.89 -2.66
C ASN A 473 22.50 0.21 -3.27
N SER A 474 21.91 1.08 -4.09
CA SER A 474 22.60 2.25 -4.65
C SER A 474 22.96 3.27 -3.56
N PHE A 475 22.06 3.53 -2.61
CA PHE A 475 22.26 4.42 -1.47
C PHE A 475 23.46 4.02 -0.61
N VAL A 476 23.62 2.72 -0.33
CA VAL A 476 24.78 2.20 0.42
C VAL A 476 26.08 2.44 -0.36
N LYS A 477 26.08 2.22 -1.68
CA LYS A 477 27.25 2.48 -2.54
C LYS A 477 27.61 3.97 -2.57
N ILE A 478 26.60 4.84 -2.72
CA ILE A 478 26.75 6.29 -2.71
C ILE A 478 27.32 6.76 -1.37
N THR A 479 26.70 6.37 -0.26
CA THR A 479 27.12 6.77 1.10
C THR A 479 28.54 6.29 1.40
N LYS A 480 28.87 5.04 1.05
CA LYS A 480 30.22 4.50 1.21
C LYS A 480 31.23 5.28 0.35
N GLY A 481 30.89 5.57 -0.89
CA GLY A 481 31.73 6.36 -1.79
C GLY A 481 32.00 7.76 -1.24
N LEU A 482 30.95 8.47 -0.80
CA LEU A 482 31.07 9.79 -0.21
C LEU A 482 31.93 9.77 1.05
N SER A 483 31.75 8.79 1.93
CA SER A 483 32.56 8.66 3.16
C SER A 483 34.06 8.39 2.89
N THR A 484 34.38 7.79 1.74
CA THR A 484 35.77 7.53 1.32
C THR A 484 36.41 8.81 0.76
N ILE A 485 35.59 9.68 0.19
CA ILE A 485 35.97 10.96 -0.41
C ILE A 485 36.10 12.05 0.66
N ASP A 486 35.23 12.09 1.67
CA ASP A 486 35.26 13.09 2.77
C ASP A 486 36.49 12.94 3.69
N THR A 487 37.19 11.80 3.62
CA THR A 487 38.41 11.52 4.39
C THR A 487 39.72 11.89 3.67
N VAL A 488 39.64 12.51 2.49
CA VAL A 488 40.78 12.98 1.67
C VAL A 488 40.70 14.48 1.49
#